data_AF-U3GJV8-F1
#
_entry.id   AF-U3GJV8-F1
#
_cell.length_a   1.000
_cell.length_b   1.000
_cell.length_c   1.000
_cell.angle_alpha   90.00
_cell.angle_beta   90.00
_cell.angle_gamma   90.00
#
_symmetry.space_group_name_H-M   'P 1'
#
loop_
_entity.id
_entity.type
_entity.pdbx_description
1 polymer ?
#
loop_
_entity_poly.entity_id
_entity_poly.type
_entity_poly.pdbx_seq_one_letter_code
_entity_poly.pdbx_strand_id
1 'polypeptide(L)'
;MINKNRYKGYYLILSFFLTLIFALRFFYFSHYEILLVSDTLEYYNNFSDIENDLFPYGLEILMPILMFFIKAIGGNFYDFLFFVLTLWLPLIFIIIYRSCYNPLFFIIVFISSFFYMNAVLIIRQYISGVFFIYCMLFAYQHKKISLFLAFLSILSHSYAIVWLIVVGRWFRNFITNKIILSVIIPISLFAVSFSFSSYQLQSVSSFLLQYNMPGLLQRKIQYYNNNNDPVESVSNISLILVDIIFILSIINLLKQKNEFVLKLSSLLIFNSFCFIMLGSNIVSASRFGFWSYYFSIPSLVILLYYCLNLVKDK
;
A
#
# COMPACT_ATOMS: atom_id res chain seq x y z
N MET A 1 24.21 -14.96 19.73
CA MET A 1 24.90 -13.66 19.58
C MET A 1 25.42 -13.56 18.15
N ILE A 2 24.79 -12.75 17.30
CA ILE A 2 25.15 -12.62 15.88
C ILE A 2 26.46 -11.83 15.77
N ASN A 3 27.43 -12.32 14.97
CA ASN A 3 28.71 -11.68 14.76
C ASN A 3 28.54 -10.40 13.92
N LYS A 4 28.13 -9.31 14.58
CA LYS A 4 27.76 -8.02 13.98
C LYS A 4 28.82 -7.42 13.06
N ASN A 5 30.09 -7.78 13.20
CA ASN A 5 31.17 -7.16 12.44
C ASN A 5 31.26 -7.63 10.99
N ARG A 6 30.86 -8.88 10.66
CA ARG A 6 30.96 -9.40 9.28
C ARG A 6 29.88 -8.82 8.34
N TYR A 7 28.75 -8.39 8.88
CA TYR A 7 27.61 -7.87 8.11
C TYR A 7 27.57 -6.34 7.99
N LYS A 8 28.40 -5.62 8.76
CA LYS A 8 28.52 -4.15 8.67
C LYS A 8 28.99 -3.68 7.30
N GLY A 9 29.99 -4.36 6.71
CA GLY A 9 30.49 -4.01 5.37
C GLY A 9 29.43 -4.19 4.29
N TYR A 10 28.73 -5.32 4.28
CA TYR A 10 27.61 -5.57 3.38
C TYR A 10 26.49 -4.55 3.55
N TYR A 11 26.11 -4.23 4.79
CA TYR A 11 25.09 -3.22 5.08
C TYR A 11 25.46 -1.84 4.53
N LEU A 12 26.72 -1.41 4.71
CA LEU A 12 27.21 -0.13 4.20
C LEU A 12 27.19 -0.08 2.67
N ILE A 13 27.68 -1.13 2.01
CA ILE A 13 27.66 -1.25 0.55
C ILE A 13 26.22 -1.18 0.05
N LEU A 14 25.31 -1.95 0.67
CA LEU A 14 23.90 -1.95 0.29
C LEU A 14 23.24 -0.59 0.46
N SER A 15 23.55 0.06 1.58
CA SER A 15 22.99 1.36 1.94
C SER A 15 23.45 2.43 0.96
N PHE A 16 24.72 2.36 0.54
CA PHE A 16 25.27 3.22 -0.49
C PHE A 16 24.55 3.01 -1.84
N PHE A 17 24.40 1.76 -2.29
CA PHE A 17 23.69 1.47 -3.54
C PHE A 17 22.24 1.95 -3.54
N LEU A 18 21.52 1.76 -2.43
CA LEU A 18 20.14 2.25 -2.31
C LEU A 18 20.06 3.77 -2.34
N THR A 19 20.95 4.43 -1.61
CA THR A 19 21.03 5.89 -1.62
C THR A 19 21.32 6.41 -3.04
N LEU A 20 22.24 5.75 -3.76
CA LEU A 20 22.55 6.08 -5.15
C LEU A 20 21.34 5.90 -6.06
N ILE A 21 20.60 4.80 -5.93
CA ILE A 21 19.40 4.54 -6.74
C ILE A 21 18.30 5.56 -6.44
N PHE A 22 18.10 5.93 -5.18
CA PHE A 22 17.19 7.01 -4.80
C PHE A 22 17.62 8.36 -5.39
N ALA A 23 18.92 8.67 -5.36
CA ALA A 23 19.45 9.88 -5.99
C ALA A 23 19.25 9.89 -7.52
N LEU A 24 19.47 8.75 -8.19
CA LEU A 24 19.20 8.60 -9.62
C LEU A 24 17.70 8.72 -9.94
N ARG A 25 16.83 8.20 -9.08
CA ARG A 25 15.37 8.35 -9.22
C ARG A 25 14.91 9.78 -8.97
N PHE A 26 15.53 10.48 -8.02
CA PHE A 26 15.30 11.92 -7.84
C PHE A 26 15.66 12.69 -9.11
N PHE A 27 16.83 12.40 -9.69
CA PHE A 27 17.23 13.00 -10.95
C PHE A 27 16.22 12.68 -12.07
N TYR A 28 15.74 11.43 -12.13
CA TYR A 28 14.72 11.03 -13.08
C TYR A 28 13.41 11.82 -12.90
N PHE A 29 12.89 11.93 -11.68
CA PHE A 29 11.63 12.63 -11.41
C PHE A 29 11.71 14.14 -11.61
N SER A 30 12.88 14.74 -11.36
CA SER A 30 13.08 16.19 -11.55
C SER A 30 13.29 16.57 -13.02
N HIS A 31 13.74 15.65 -13.88
CA HIS A 31 14.11 15.96 -15.28
C HIS A 31 13.21 15.29 -16.33
N TYR A 32 12.51 14.20 -16.00
CA TYR A 32 11.58 13.54 -16.90
C TYR A 32 10.15 13.68 -16.37
N GLU A 33 9.26 14.19 -17.22
CA GLU A 33 7.85 14.33 -16.90
C GLU A 33 7.24 12.98 -16.56
N ILE A 34 6.85 12.80 -15.29
CA ILE A 34 5.95 11.72 -14.92
C ILE A 34 4.65 11.94 -15.70
N LEU A 35 4.17 10.90 -16.39
CA LEU A 35 2.87 10.91 -17.04
C LEU A 35 1.79 11.27 -16.02
N LEU A 36 1.26 12.49 -16.12
CA LEU A 36 0.17 12.99 -15.28
C LEU A 36 -1.15 12.43 -15.82
N VAL A 37 -1.66 11.36 -15.22
CA VAL A 37 -2.89 10.69 -15.63
C VAL A 37 -3.79 10.45 -14.41
N SER A 38 -5.10 10.65 -14.57
CA SER A 38 -6.10 10.36 -13.53
C SER A 38 -5.82 11.09 -12.21
N ASP A 39 -5.74 10.39 -11.07
CA ASP A 39 -5.54 10.96 -9.73
C ASP A 39 -4.26 11.81 -9.62
N THR A 40 -3.19 11.50 -10.37
CA THR A 40 -1.95 12.29 -10.32
C THR A 40 -2.11 13.68 -10.93
N LEU A 41 -2.99 13.81 -11.93
CA LEU A 41 -3.31 15.11 -12.53
C LEU A 41 -4.11 15.97 -11.54
N GLU A 42 -5.02 15.34 -10.78
CA GLU A 42 -5.74 16.03 -9.71
C GLU A 42 -4.78 16.50 -8.60
N TYR A 43 -3.80 15.68 -8.20
CA TYR A 43 -2.78 16.10 -7.24
C TYR A 43 -1.90 17.24 -7.76
N TYR A 44 -1.55 17.22 -9.05
CA TYR A 44 -0.80 18.29 -9.69
C TYR A 44 -1.56 19.62 -9.70
N ASN A 45 -2.85 19.59 -10.07
CA ASN A 45 -3.69 20.79 -10.08
C ASN A 45 -3.85 21.35 -8.67
N ASN A 46 -4.16 20.48 -7.69
CA ASN A 46 -4.27 20.90 -6.29
C ASN A 46 -2.96 21.46 -5.73
N PHE A 47 -1.80 20.91 -6.12
CA PHE A 47 -0.50 21.48 -5.76
C PHE A 47 -0.33 22.89 -6.35
N SER A 48 -0.67 23.05 -7.63
CA SER A 48 -0.57 24.31 -8.35
C SER A 48 -1.46 25.40 -7.76
N ASP A 49 -2.59 25.02 -7.14
CA ASP A 49 -3.56 25.94 -6.55
C ASP A 49 -3.59 25.93 -5.01
N ILE A 50 -2.65 25.24 -4.34
CA ILE A 50 -2.70 24.99 -2.88
C ILE A 50 -2.70 26.26 -2.01
N GLU A 51 -2.27 27.40 -2.56
CA GLU A 51 -2.30 28.70 -1.87
C GLU A 51 -3.71 29.29 -1.81
N ASN A 52 -4.57 28.93 -2.78
CA ASN A 52 -5.94 29.39 -2.90
C ASN A 52 -6.94 28.43 -2.23
N ASP A 53 -6.66 27.12 -2.27
CA ASP A 53 -7.42 26.10 -1.55
C ASP A 53 -6.50 25.30 -0.63
N LEU A 54 -6.50 25.66 0.66
CA LEU A 54 -5.65 25.03 1.68
C LEU A 54 -6.14 23.63 2.09
N PHE A 55 -7.38 23.25 1.74
CA PHE A 55 -8.00 22.01 2.22
C PHE A 55 -8.74 21.23 1.11
N PRO A 56 -8.08 20.92 -0.02
CA PRO A 56 -8.74 20.28 -1.18
C PRO A 56 -9.24 18.86 -0.87
N TYR A 57 -8.76 18.23 0.21
CA TYR A 57 -9.12 16.86 0.62
C TYR A 57 -9.92 16.79 1.93
N GLY A 58 -10.48 17.91 2.39
CA GLY A 58 -11.33 17.96 3.58
C GLY A 58 -10.59 17.52 4.86
N LEU A 59 -10.96 16.34 5.41
CA LEU A 59 -10.38 15.83 6.66
C LEU A 59 -8.92 15.34 6.51
N GLU A 60 -8.46 15.11 5.28
CA GLU A 60 -7.12 14.60 4.98
C GLU A 60 -6.09 15.74 4.87
N ILE A 61 -5.81 16.36 6.00
CA ILE A 61 -5.05 17.62 6.10
C ILE A 61 -3.53 17.45 5.97
N LEU A 62 -2.98 16.25 6.15
CA LEU A 62 -1.51 16.11 6.14
C LEU A 62 -0.89 16.36 4.76
N MET A 63 -1.53 15.87 3.70
CA MET A 63 -1.02 16.05 2.35
C MET A 63 -1.04 17.53 1.90
N PRO A 64 -2.15 18.29 2.05
CA PRO A 64 -2.17 19.72 1.77
C PRO A 64 -1.10 20.50 2.53
N ILE A 65 -0.86 20.17 3.81
CA ILE A 65 0.20 20.80 4.61
C ILE A 65 1.59 20.55 3.97
N LEU A 66 1.87 19.31 3.55
CA LEU A 66 3.13 18.99 2.87
C LEU A 66 3.25 19.69 1.51
N MET A 67 2.18 19.73 0.72
CA MET A 67 2.13 20.44 -0.56
C MET A 67 2.42 21.93 -0.38
N PHE A 68 1.72 22.57 0.56
CA PHE A 68 1.90 23.97 0.90
C PHE A 68 3.34 24.25 1.36
N PHE A 69 3.90 23.42 2.24
CA PHE A 69 5.26 23.59 2.72
C PHE A 69 6.29 23.52 1.59
N ILE A 70 6.19 22.52 0.69
CA ILE A 70 7.11 22.38 -0.44
C ILE A 70 6.98 23.54 -1.43
N LYS A 71 5.76 24.00 -1.69
CA LYS A 71 5.54 25.15 -2.57
C LYS A 71 6.05 26.45 -1.95
N ALA A 72 5.86 26.64 -0.64
CA ALA A 72 6.34 27.82 0.09
C ALA A 72 7.87 27.96 0.10
N ILE A 73 8.61 26.85 0.01
CA ILE A 73 10.08 26.88 -0.15
C ILE A 73 10.53 26.98 -1.62
N GLY A 74 9.60 27.19 -2.56
CA GLY A 74 9.86 27.34 -4.00
C GLY A 74 9.98 26.02 -4.78
N GLY A 75 9.58 24.90 -4.18
CA GLY A 75 9.59 23.59 -4.85
C GLY A 75 8.42 23.42 -5.82
N ASN A 76 8.62 22.59 -6.84
CA ASN A 76 7.58 22.19 -7.79
C ASN A 76 6.89 20.87 -7.37
N PHE A 77 5.92 20.41 -8.17
CA PHE A 77 5.18 19.17 -7.88
C PHE A 77 6.09 17.93 -7.84
N TYR A 78 7.12 17.88 -8.69
CA TYR A 78 8.06 16.76 -8.72
C TYR A 78 8.95 16.73 -7.48
N ASP A 79 9.35 17.90 -6.96
CA ASP A 79 10.04 18.02 -5.68
C ASP A 79 9.16 17.50 -4.54
N PHE A 80 7.87 17.86 -4.54
CA PHE A 80 6.90 17.33 -3.57
C PHE A 80 6.79 15.79 -3.63
N LEU A 81 6.63 15.23 -4.83
CA LEU A 81 6.59 13.78 -5.02
C LEU A 81 7.86 13.10 -4.50
N PHE A 82 9.02 13.69 -4.75
CA PHE A 82 10.28 13.19 -4.22
C PHE A 82 10.27 13.14 -2.69
N PHE A 83 9.98 14.26 -2.02
CA PHE A 83 9.97 14.30 -0.56
C PHE A 83 9.00 13.29 0.03
N VAL A 84 7.80 13.16 -0.54
CA VAL A 84 6.83 12.16 -0.10
C VAL A 84 7.38 10.73 -0.27
N LEU A 85 7.93 10.39 -1.44
CA LEU A 85 8.46 9.05 -1.72
C LEU A 85 9.68 8.71 -0.83
N THR A 86 10.45 9.70 -0.39
CA THR A 86 11.56 9.48 0.55
C THR A 86 11.12 9.12 1.96
N LEU A 87 9.86 9.37 2.36
CA LEU A 87 9.37 9.00 3.69
C LEU A 87 9.46 7.49 3.96
N TRP A 88 9.54 6.66 2.92
CA TRP A 88 9.68 5.21 3.02
C TRP A 88 11.13 4.71 3.16
N LEU A 89 12.12 5.55 2.85
CA LEU A 89 13.53 5.19 2.84
C LEU A 89 14.05 4.73 4.22
N PRO A 90 13.68 5.34 5.36
CA PRO A 90 14.04 4.79 6.67
C PRO A 90 13.48 3.39 6.93
N LEU A 91 12.28 3.06 6.42
CA LEU A 91 11.74 1.70 6.52
C LEU A 91 12.60 0.69 5.77
N ILE A 92 13.05 1.05 4.56
CA ILE A 92 13.96 0.21 3.76
C ILE A 92 15.24 -0.07 4.54
N PHE A 93 15.87 0.95 5.13
CA PHE A 93 17.08 0.77 5.93
C PHE A 93 16.87 -0.12 7.16
N ILE A 94 15.75 0.05 7.86
CA ILE A 94 15.40 -0.78 9.02
C ILE A 94 15.22 -2.25 8.59
N ILE A 95 14.51 -2.49 7.48
CA ILE A 95 14.28 -3.83 6.95
C ILE A 95 15.60 -4.48 6.56
N ILE A 96 16.47 -3.77 5.84
CA ILE A 96 17.78 -4.30 5.42
C ILE A 96 18.65 -4.62 6.62
N TYR A 97 18.71 -3.73 7.60
CA TYR A 97 19.47 -3.96 8.82
C TYR A 97 18.99 -5.23 9.55
N ARG A 98 17.68 -5.50 9.54
CA ARG A 98 17.10 -6.70 10.14
C ARG A 98 17.26 -7.96 9.25
N SER A 99 17.32 -7.77 7.94
CA SER A 99 17.36 -8.83 6.92
C SER A 99 18.76 -9.05 6.33
N CYS A 100 19.83 -8.71 7.06
CA CYS A 100 21.24 -8.76 6.61
C CYS A 100 21.68 -10.05 5.89
N TYR A 101 20.96 -11.16 6.07
CA TYR A 101 21.25 -12.45 5.43
C TYR A 101 20.75 -12.57 3.98
N ASN A 102 19.71 -11.82 3.57
CA ASN A 102 19.13 -11.85 2.22
C ASN A 102 18.80 -10.44 1.70
N PRO A 103 19.78 -9.52 1.58
CA PRO A 103 19.51 -8.12 1.28
C PRO A 103 19.04 -7.88 -0.17
N LEU A 104 19.56 -8.66 -1.13
CA LEU A 104 19.20 -8.54 -2.56
C LEU A 104 17.69 -8.75 -2.81
N PHE A 105 17.05 -9.59 -2.01
CA PHE A 105 15.63 -9.90 -2.12
C PHE A 105 14.74 -8.69 -1.80
N PHE A 106 15.16 -7.83 -0.88
CA PHE A 106 14.43 -6.60 -0.53
C PHE A 106 14.75 -5.45 -1.49
N ILE A 107 15.98 -5.37 -2.01
CA ILE A 107 16.41 -4.36 -2.98
C ILE A 107 15.56 -4.42 -4.26
N ILE A 108 15.40 -5.62 -4.85
CA ILE A 108 14.71 -5.80 -6.14
C ILE A 108 13.24 -5.34 -6.07
N VAL A 109 12.60 -5.54 -4.92
CA VAL A 109 11.20 -5.19 -4.69
C VAL A 109 10.97 -3.68 -4.66
N PHE A 110 11.80 -2.95 -3.91
CA PHE A 110 11.59 -1.53 -3.66
C PHE A 110 12.18 -0.60 -4.73
N ILE A 111 12.95 -1.16 -5.68
CA ILE A 111 13.51 -0.43 -6.82
C ILE A 111 12.64 -0.58 -8.08
N SER A 112 11.67 -1.50 -8.05
CA SER A 112 10.76 -1.69 -9.18
C SER A 112 10.09 -0.36 -9.55
N SER A 113 10.12 -0.01 -10.83
CA SER A 113 9.41 1.17 -11.37
C SER A 113 7.92 1.12 -11.04
N PHE A 114 7.37 -0.09 -10.95
CA PHE A 114 5.99 -0.36 -10.57
C PHE A 114 5.64 0.15 -9.17
N PHE A 115 6.54 0.01 -8.18
CA PHE A 115 6.32 0.51 -6.82
C PHE A 115 6.11 2.03 -6.80
N TYR A 116 6.97 2.78 -7.50
CA TYR A 116 6.90 4.24 -7.51
C TYR A 116 5.69 4.75 -8.29
N MET A 117 5.39 4.16 -9.44
CA MET A 117 4.21 4.54 -10.22
C MET A 117 2.92 4.33 -9.41
N ASN A 118 2.80 3.20 -8.71
CA ASN A 118 1.68 2.95 -7.82
C ASN A 118 1.67 3.92 -6.64
N ALA A 119 2.81 4.15 -5.99
CA ALA A 119 2.89 5.07 -4.85
C ALA A 119 2.48 6.52 -5.22
N VAL A 120 2.81 6.98 -6.44
CA VAL A 120 2.40 8.31 -6.94
C VAL A 120 0.89 8.35 -7.25
N LEU A 121 0.34 7.28 -7.86
CA LEU A 121 -1.10 7.18 -8.13
C LEU A 121 -1.94 7.25 -6.84
N ILE A 122 -1.49 6.61 -5.76
CA ILE A 122 -2.20 6.53 -4.48
C ILE A 122 -1.47 7.26 -3.35
N ILE A 123 -0.99 8.48 -3.63
CA ILE A 123 -0.08 9.20 -2.73
C ILE A 123 -0.66 9.43 -1.32
N ARG A 124 -1.97 9.68 -1.19
CA ARG A 124 -2.66 9.85 0.10
C ARG A 124 -2.61 8.58 0.95
N GLN A 125 -3.02 7.47 0.35
CA GLN A 125 -2.99 6.16 0.99
C GLN A 125 -1.55 5.71 1.28
N TYR A 126 -0.62 6.06 0.39
CA TYR A 126 0.80 5.79 0.57
C TYR A 126 1.35 6.49 1.82
N ILE A 127 1.18 7.81 1.96
CA ILE A 127 1.64 8.58 3.13
C ILE A 127 1.04 7.98 4.42
N SER A 128 -0.26 7.73 4.39
CA SER A 128 -0.96 7.09 5.52
C SER A 128 -0.36 5.73 5.87
N GLY A 129 -0.07 4.90 4.86
CA GLY A 129 0.54 3.58 5.01
C GLY A 129 1.96 3.63 5.57
N VAL A 130 2.77 4.61 5.16
CA VAL A 130 4.11 4.83 5.71
C VAL A 130 4.04 5.07 7.21
N PHE A 131 3.22 6.04 7.64
CA PHE A 131 3.04 6.35 9.06
C PHE A 131 2.45 5.17 9.84
N PHE A 132 1.56 4.40 9.22
CA PHE A 132 1.00 3.19 9.82
C PHE A 132 2.07 2.13 10.10
N ILE A 133 2.99 1.88 9.16
CA ILE A 133 4.08 0.93 9.38
C ILE A 133 5.05 1.44 10.45
N TYR A 134 5.38 2.74 10.46
CA TYR A 134 6.17 3.31 11.56
C TYR A 134 5.47 3.13 12.90
N CYS A 135 4.16 3.37 12.97
CA CYS A 135 3.37 3.12 14.17
C CYS A 135 3.54 1.67 14.67
N MET A 136 3.45 0.67 13.78
CA MET A 136 3.65 -0.74 14.13
C MET A 136 5.08 -1.03 14.63
N LEU A 137 6.10 -0.43 14.01
CA LEU A 137 7.51 -0.62 14.39
C LEU A 137 7.83 -0.03 15.77
N PHE A 138 7.31 1.16 16.07
CA PHE A 138 7.59 1.88 17.32
C PHE A 138 6.65 1.51 18.48
N ALA A 139 5.59 0.73 18.22
CA ALA A 139 4.57 0.38 19.22
C ALA A 139 5.12 -0.22 20.53
N TYR A 140 6.21 -0.98 20.46
CA TYR A 140 6.80 -1.64 21.64
C TYR A 140 7.73 -0.72 22.44
N GLN A 141 8.53 0.09 21.75
CA GLN A 141 9.62 0.85 22.39
C GLN A 141 9.18 2.26 22.79
N HIS A 142 8.31 2.89 22.01
CA HIS A 142 7.94 4.29 22.19
C HIS A 142 6.44 4.51 21.96
N LYS A 143 5.63 4.17 22.97
CA LYS A 143 4.15 4.23 22.89
C LYS A 143 3.61 5.61 22.50
N LYS A 144 4.19 6.70 23.02
CA LYS A 144 3.78 8.08 22.67
C LYS A 144 4.04 8.41 21.20
N ILE A 145 5.21 8.03 20.69
CA ILE A 145 5.59 8.22 19.28
C ILE A 145 4.70 7.38 18.37
N SER A 146 4.44 6.12 18.73
CA SER A 146 3.54 5.23 18.00
C SER A 146 2.12 5.81 17.90
N LEU A 147 1.57 6.38 18.98
CA LEU A 147 0.26 7.02 18.97
C LEU A 147 0.23 8.28 18.10
N PHE A 148 1.28 9.10 18.16
CA PHE A 148 1.42 10.26 17.27
C PHE A 148 1.47 9.85 15.79
N LEU A 149 2.22 8.79 15.45
CA LEU A 149 2.28 8.26 14.09
C LEU A 149 0.94 7.67 13.64
N ALA A 150 0.19 7.01 14.54
CA ALA A 150 -1.16 6.55 14.25
C ALA A 150 -2.09 7.73 13.93
N PHE A 151 -1.98 8.82 14.68
CA PHE A 151 -2.74 10.03 14.43
C PHE A 151 -2.39 10.67 13.08
N LEU A 152 -1.09 10.78 12.75
CA LEU A 152 -0.64 11.25 11.43
C LEU A 152 -1.16 10.37 10.28
N SER A 153 -1.20 9.06 10.48
CA SER A 153 -1.75 8.11 9.50
C SER A 153 -3.23 8.39 9.21
N ILE A 154 -4.04 8.68 10.25
CA ILE A 154 -5.46 9.05 10.09
C ILE A 154 -5.63 10.41 9.40
N LEU A 155 -4.82 11.40 9.78
CA LEU A 155 -4.84 12.72 9.14
C LEU A 155 -4.37 12.70 7.68
N SER A 156 -3.63 11.67 7.28
CA SER A 156 -3.23 11.47 5.89
C SER A 156 -4.34 10.83 5.06
N HIS A 157 -5.03 9.85 5.65
CA HIS A 157 -6.14 9.17 4.99
C HIS A 157 -7.07 8.54 6.05
N SER A 158 -8.34 8.92 6.02
CA SER A 158 -9.32 8.55 7.06
C SER A 158 -9.50 7.04 7.24
N TYR A 159 -9.32 6.27 6.16
CA TYR A 159 -9.41 4.81 6.17
C TYR A 159 -8.37 4.12 7.07
N ALA A 160 -7.30 4.80 7.48
CA ALA A 160 -6.31 4.25 8.43
C ALA A 160 -6.91 3.78 9.75
N ILE A 161 -8.07 4.33 10.15
CA ILE A 161 -8.82 3.89 11.33
C ILE A 161 -9.14 2.38 11.23
N VAL A 162 -9.53 1.91 10.06
CA VAL A 162 -9.85 0.50 9.82
C VAL A 162 -8.59 -0.37 10.01
N TRP A 163 -7.44 0.08 9.53
CA TRP A 163 -6.17 -0.65 9.70
C TRP A 163 -5.77 -0.77 11.16
N LEU A 164 -5.97 0.28 11.97
CA LEU A 164 -5.69 0.25 13.41
C LEU A 164 -6.56 -0.78 14.14
N ILE A 165 -7.84 -0.88 13.76
CA ILE A 165 -8.77 -1.89 14.32
C ILE A 165 -8.32 -3.31 13.95
N VAL A 166 -7.99 -3.53 12.67
CA VAL A 166 -7.58 -4.82 12.11
C VAL A 166 -6.26 -5.34 12.69
N VAL A 167 -5.35 -4.44 13.05
CA VAL A 167 -4.08 -4.81 13.69
C VAL A 167 -4.25 -5.10 15.20
N GLY A 168 -5.40 -4.74 15.77
CA GLY A 168 -5.75 -4.97 17.17
C GLY A 168 -5.79 -6.45 17.55
N ARG A 169 -5.44 -6.75 18.81
CA ARG A 169 -5.44 -8.12 19.35
C ARG A 169 -6.80 -8.81 19.22
N TRP A 170 -7.88 -8.05 19.36
CA TRP A 170 -9.26 -8.55 19.21
C TRP A 170 -9.50 -9.16 17.83
N PHE A 171 -9.18 -8.43 16.76
CA PHE A 171 -9.37 -8.90 15.39
C PHE A 171 -8.49 -10.11 15.07
N ARG A 172 -7.25 -10.14 15.56
CA ARG A 172 -6.36 -11.30 15.38
C ARG A 172 -6.94 -12.56 16.01
N ASN A 173 -7.41 -12.45 17.26
CA ASN A 173 -8.04 -13.57 17.96
C ASN A 173 -9.30 -14.05 17.21
N PHE A 174 -10.09 -13.12 16.67
CA PHE A 174 -11.26 -13.41 15.85
C PHE A 174 -10.88 -14.20 14.59
N ILE A 175 -9.90 -13.74 13.81
CA ILE A 175 -9.45 -14.45 12.60
C ILE A 175 -8.83 -15.82 12.91
N THR A 176 -8.07 -15.96 13.99
CA THR A 176 -7.45 -17.26 14.36
C THR A 176 -8.45 -18.32 14.78
N ASN A 177 -9.71 -17.94 15.02
CA ASN A 177 -10.73 -18.91 15.39
C ASN A 177 -10.94 -19.89 14.22
N LYS A 178 -10.74 -21.19 14.49
CA LYS A 178 -10.82 -22.26 13.48
C LYS A 178 -12.15 -22.26 12.72
N ILE A 179 -13.24 -21.89 13.40
CA ILE A 179 -14.58 -21.79 12.80
C ILE A 179 -14.61 -20.67 11.76
N ILE A 180 -14.06 -19.51 12.10
CA ILE A 180 -14.03 -18.34 11.21
C ILE A 180 -13.12 -18.59 10.01
N LEU A 181 -11.94 -19.17 10.21
CA LEU A 181 -11.05 -19.59 9.12
C LEU A 181 -11.73 -20.58 8.15
N SER A 182 -12.50 -21.54 8.69
CA SER A 182 -13.23 -22.52 7.88
C SER A 182 -14.37 -21.91 7.04
N VAL A 183 -14.83 -20.70 7.38
CA VAL A 183 -15.88 -19.96 6.66
C VAL A 183 -15.29 -18.94 5.69
N ILE A 184 -14.25 -18.20 6.11
CA ILE A 184 -13.62 -17.15 5.29
C ILE A 184 -12.97 -17.75 4.03
N ILE A 185 -12.26 -18.87 4.16
CA ILE A 185 -11.55 -19.50 3.02
C ILE A 185 -12.51 -19.93 1.89
N PRO A 186 -13.60 -20.68 2.14
CA PRO A 186 -14.53 -21.04 1.08
C PRO A 186 -15.28 -19.83 0.52
N ILE A 187 -15.58 -18.81 1.35
CA ILE A 187 -16.21 -17.57 0.86
C ILE A 187 -15.27 -16.79 -0.06
N SER A 188 -13.98 -16.68 0.28
CA SER A 188 -13.01 -16.00 -0.59
C SER A 188 -12.84 -16.76 -1.91
N LEU A 189 -12.77 -18.10 -1.88
CA LEU A 189 -12.71 -18.93 -3.08
C LEU A 189 -13.98 -18.79 -3.95
N PHE A 190 -15.15 -18.73 -3.31
CA PHE A 190 -16.42 -18.50 -4.00
C PHE A 190 -16.46 -17.10 -4.63
N ALA A 191 -16.02 -16.07 -3.91
CA ALA A 191 -15.95 -14.70 -4.42
C ALA A 191 -14.98 -14.56 -5.60
N VAL A 192 -13.82 -15.23 -5.57
CA VAL A 192 -12.92 -15.33 -6.74
C VAL A 192 -13.66 -15.95 -7.92
N SER A 193 -14.34 -17.08 -7.72
CA SER A 193 -15.12 -17.74 -8.80
C SER A 193 -16.25 -16.86 -9.35
N PHE A 194 -16.88 -16.04 -8.49
CA PHE A 194 -17.92 -15.11 -8.88
C PHE A 194 -17.35 -13.87 -9.61
N SER A 195 -16.15 -13.41 -9.24
CA SER A 195 -15.47 -12.30 -9.93
C SER A 195 -15.09 -12.65 -11.37
N PHE A 196 -14.81 -13.92 -11.67
CA PHE A 196 -14.68 -14.40 -13.06
C PHE A 196 -16.00 -14.34 -13.86
N SER A 197 -17.14 -14.16 -13.19
CA SER A 197 -18.48 -14.18 -13.82
C SER A 197 -19.14 -12.80 -13.96
N SER A 198 -18.48 -11.69 -13.58
CA SER A 198 -19.13 -10.39 -13.46
C SER A 198 -19.36 -9.66 -14.79
N TYR A 199 -20.38 -10.11 -15.53
CA TYR A 199 -21.03 -9.38 -16.64
C TYR A 199 -22.04 -8.30 -16.13
N GLN A 200 -22.35 -8.28 -14.83
CA GLN A 200 -23.52 -7.58 -14.28
C GLN A 200 -23.29 -6.09 -13.94
N LEU A 201 -22.05 -5.64 -13.66
CA LEU A 201 -21.81 -4.22 -13.38
C LEU A 201 -21.70 -3.39 -14.65
N GLN A 202 -21.25 -3.99 -15.75
CA GLN A 202 -21.20 -3.33 -17.05
C GLN A 202 -22.61 -3.07 -17.61
N SER A 203 -23.57 -3.97 -17.35
CA SER A 203 -24.98 -3.74 -17.74
C SER A 203 -25.65 -2.65 -16.90
N VAL A 204 -25.32 -2.54 -15.61
CA VAL A 204 -25.83 -1.46 -14.74
C VAL A 204 -25.17 -0.11 -15.08
N SER A 205 -23.87 -0.08 -15.34
CA SER A 205 -23.15 1.16 -15.72
C SER A 205 -23.61 1.69 -17.07
N SER A 206 -23.76 0.82 -18.08
CA SER A 206 -24.30 1.18 -19.40
C SER A 206 -25.75 1.69 -19.34
N PHE A 207 -26.59 1.16 -18.44
CA PHE A 207 -27.94 1.69 -18.18
C PHE A 207 -27.89 3.09 -17.54
N LEU A 208 -27.04 3.29 -16.54
CA LEU A 208 -26.94 4.58 -15.83
C LEU A 208 -26.34 5.71 -16.68
N LEU A 209 -25.45 5.38 -17.63
CA LEU A 209 -24.87 6.36 -18.57
C LEU A 209 -25.88 6.90 -19.59
N GLN A 210 -27.06 6.29 -19.73
CA GLN A 210 -28.14 6.80 -20.56
C GLN A 210 -28.84 8.01 -19.92
N TYR A 211 -28.60 8.29 -18.63
CA TYR A 211 -29.14 9.44 -17.92
C TYR A 211 -28.10 10.58 -17.86
N ASN A 212 -28.56 11.83 -18.01
CA ASN A 212 -27.73 13.04 -17.83
C ASN A 212 -27.35 13.22 -16.36
N MET A 213 -26.34 12.46 -15.92
CA MET A 213 -25.78 12.52 -14.58
C MET A 213 -24.79 13.68 -14.44
N PRO A 214 -24.59 14.24 -13.24
CA PRO A 214 -23.55 15.23 -12.98
C PRO A 214 -22.16 14.72 -13.39
N GLY A 215 -21.30 15.58 -13.95
CA GLY A 215 -20.03 15.17 -14.58
C GLY A 215 -19.10 14.32 -13.72
N LEU A 216 -19.06 14.55 -12.39
CA LEU A 216 -18.31 13.72 -11.45
C LEU A 216 -18.84 12.28 -11.32
N LEU A 217 -20.17 12.14 -11.36
CA LEU A 217 -20.86 10.85 -11.32
C LEU A 217 -20.69 10.12 -12.65
N GLN A 218 -20.83 10.85 -13.76
CA GLN A 218 -20.64 10.30 -15.10
C GLN A 218 -19.21 9.77 -15.31
N ARG A 219 -18.17 10.51 -14.87
CA ARG A 219 -16.76 10.06 -14.90
C ARG A 219 -16.55 8.77 -14.09
N LYS A 220 -17.18 8.65 -12.92
CA LYS A 220 -17.10 7.44 -12.08
C LYS A 220 -17.85 6.25 -12.68
N ILE A 221 -18.96 6.47 -13.38
CA ILE A 221 -19.74 5.40 -14.02
C ILE A 221 -19.05 4.94 -15.31
N GLN A 222 -18.45 5.87 -16.08
CA GLN A 222 -17.64 5.55 -17.26
C GLN A 222 -16.49 4.60 -16.91
N TYR A 223 -15.90 4.73 -15.71
CA TYR A 223 -14.87 3.83 -15.18
C TYR A 223 -15.29 2.35 -15.08
N TYR A 224 -16.59 2.05 -15.12
CA TYR A 224 -17.13 0.68 -15.08
C TYR A 224 -17.67 0.21 -16.43
N ASN A 225 -17.60 1.04 -17.47
CA ASN A 225 -18.13 0.75 -18.78
C ASN A 225 -17.02 0.58 -19.83
N ASN A 226 -15.77 0.92 -19.50
CA ASN A 226 -14.81 1.29 -20.53
C ASN A 226 -13.72 0.28 -20.88
N ASN A 227 -13.64 -0.94 -20.35
CA ASN A 227 -12.73 -2.07 -20.72
C ASN A 227 -11.24 -1.81 -21.10
N ASN A 228 -10.77 -0.56 -21.17
CA ASN A 228 -9.54 -0.13 -21.83
C ASN A 228 -8.68 0.70 -20.89
N ASP A 229 -9.17 1.04 -19.69
CA ASP A 229 -8.30 1.63 -18.68
C ASP A 229 -7.36 0.52 -18.17
N PRO A 230 -6.03 0.76 -18.11
CA PRO A 230 -5.07 -0.23 -17.62
C PRO A 230 -5.28 -0.62 -16.14
N VAL A 231 -6.14 0.12 -15.42
CA VAL A 231 -6.60 -0.18 -14.05
C VAL A 231 -7.84 -1.08 -14.03
N GLU A 232 -8.59 -1.17 -15.14
CA GLU A 232 -9.90 -1.83 -15.27
C GLU A 232 -9.77 -3.34 -15.53
N SER A 233 -8.70 -3.80 -16.20
CA SER A 233 -8.33 -5.20 -16.08
C SER A 233 -7.69 -5.39 -14.71
N VAL A 234 -8.48 -5.83 -13.72
CA VAL A 234 -7.91 -6.62 -12.64
C VAL A 234 -7.20 -7.77 -13.32
N SER A 235 -5.90 -7.61 -13.57
CA SER A 235 -5.15 -8.62 -14.29
C SER A 235 -5.34 -9.92 -13.53
N ASN A 236 -5.65 -11.02 -14.21
CA ASN A 236 -5.78 -12.33 -13.55
C ASN A 236 -4.52 -12.64 -12.70
N ILE A 237 -3.38 -12.09 -13.11
CA ILE A 237 -2.11 -12.08 -12.35
C ILE A 237 -2.26 -11.39 -10.99
N SER A 238 -2.86 -10.19 -10.93
CA SER A 238 -3.09 -9.48 -9.66
C SER A 238 -4.01 -10.24 -8.70
N LEU A 239 -5.07 -10.91 -9.19
CA LEU A 239 -5.92 -11.76 -8.34
C LEU A 239 -5.14 -12.94 -7.78
N ILE A 240 -4.39 -13.65 -8.63
CA ILE A 240 -3.52 -14.76 -8.21
C ILE A 240 -2.52 -14.29 -7.15
N LEU A 241 -1.90 -13.12 -7.33
CA LEU A 241 -0.98 -12.56 -6.34
C LEU A 241 -1.68 -12.26 -5.01
N VAL A 242 -2.87 -11.67 -5.04
CA VAL A 242 -3.67 -11.35 -3.85
C VAL A 242 -4.05 -12.62 -3.08
N ASP A 243 -4.41 -13.70 -3.79
CA ASP A 243 -4.73 -15.00 -3.20
C ASP A 243 -3.50 -15.65 -2.55
N ILE A 244 -2.34 -15.59 -3.22
CA ILE A 244 -1.07 -16.08 -2.64
C ILE A 244 -0.74 -15.30 -1.36
N ILE A 245 -0.90 -13.97 -1.37
CA ILE A 245 -0.69 -13.11 -0.20
C ILE A 245 -1.65 -13.50 0.93
N PHE A 246 -2.92 -13.77 0.61
CA PHE A 246 -3.92 -14.20 1.58
C PHE A 246 -3.50 -15.51 2.27
N ILE A 247 -3.13 -16.53 1.49
CA ILE A 247 -2.70 -17.84 1.99
C ILE A 247 -1.42 -17.72 2.84
N LEU A 248 -0.39 -17.04 2.34
CA LEU A 248 0.87 -16.86 3.06
C LEU A 248 0.68 -16.10 4.37
N SER A 249 -0.23 -15.13 4.38
CA SER A 249 -0.56 -14.39 5.60
C SER A 249 -1.24 -15.27 6.64
N ILE A 250 -2.15 -16.17 6.25
CA ILE A 250 -2.74 -17.17 7.16
C ILE A 250 -1.65 -18.07 7.75
N ILE A 251 -0.74 -18.58 6.91
CA ILE A 251 0.36 -19.45 7.36
C ILE A 251 1.22 -18.74 8.40
N ASN A 252 1.62 -17.49 8.13
CA ASN A 252 2.40 -16.69 9.07
C ASN A 252 1.63 -16.42 10.36
N LEU A 253 0.34 -16.11 10.28
CA LEU A 253 -0.48 -15.82 11.45
C LEU A 253 -0.60 -17.04 12.39
N LEU A 254 -0.67 -18.26 11.84
CA LEU A 254 -0.76 -19.49 12.62
C LEU A 254 0.57 -19.97 13.21
N LYS A 255 1.71 -19.69 12.54
CA LYS A 255 3.01 -20.29 12.89
C LYS A 255 4.01 -19.31 13.52
N GLN A 256 3.86 -18.01 13.31
CA GLN A 256 4.81 -17.01 13.81
C GLN A 256 4.48 -16.57 15.24
N LYS A 257 5.51 -16.24 16.01
CA LYS A 257 5.38 -15.62 17.35
C LYS A 257 5.73 -14.14 17.35
N ASN A 258 6.36 -13.63 16.28
CA ASN A 258 6.76 -12.23 16.21
C ASN A 258 5.54 -11.33 16.01
N GLU A 259 5.25 -10.49 17.00
CA GLU A 259 4.11 -9.57 16.98
C GLU A 259 4.08 -8.63 15.78
N PHE A 260 5.22 -8.15 15.27
CA PHE A 260 5.23 -7.33 14.05
C PHE A 260 4.69 -8.12 12.85
N VAL A 261 5.13 -9.37 12.70
CA VAL A 261 4.70 -10.25 11.61
C VAL A 261 3.22 -10.59 11.74
N LEU A 262 2.75 -10.87 12.96
CA LEU A 262 1.32 -11.13 13.22
C LEU A 262 0.43 -9.94 12.84
N LYS A 263 0.85 -8.71 13.18
CA LYS A 263 0.15 -7.47 12.83
C LYS A 263 0.14 -7.21 11.33
N LEU A 264 1.28 -7.39 10.67
CA LEU A 264 1.39 -7.24 9.22
C LEU A 264 0.52 -8.28 8.50
N SER A 265 0.58 -9.54 8.92
CA SER A 265 -0.23 -10.62 8.33
C SER A 265 -1.72 -10.41 8.55
N SER A 266 -2.18 -9.93 9.71
CA SER A 266 -3.62 -9.66 9.92
C SER A 266 -4.12 -8.54 9.02
N LEU A 267 -3.31 -7.50 8.82
CA LEU A 267 -3.62 -6.41 7.89
C LEU A 267 -3.68 -6.90 6.43
N LEU A 268 -2.72 -7.72 6.01
CA LEU A 268 -2.69 -8.27 4.65
C LEU A 268 -3.83 -9.25 4.38
N ILE A 269 -4.23 -10.08 5.38
CA ILE A 269 -5.43 -10.93 5.27
C ILE A 269 -6.67 -10.07 5.01
N PHE A 270 -6.85 -9.02 5.81
CA PHE A 270 -8.02 -8.15 5.67
C PHE A 270 -8.03 -7.44 4.31
N ASN A 271 -6.90 -6.88 3.88
CA ASN A 271 -6.79 -6.22 2.58
C ASN A 271 -7.07 -7.19 1.43
N SER A 272 -6.43 -8.37 1.43
CA SER A 272 -6.65 -9.38 0.39
C SER A 272 -8.11 -9.84 0.38
N PHE A 273 -8.70 -10.08 1.54
CA PHE A 273 -10.11 -10.47 1.65
C PHE A 273 -11.05 -9.40 1.09
N CYS A 274 -10.87 -8.14 1.48
CA CYS A 274 -11.67 -7.04 0.94
C CYS A 274 -11.49 -6.88 -0.57
N PHE A 275 -10.27 -7.04 -1.09
CA PHE A 275 -10.00 -6.99 -2.53
C PHE A 275 -10.79 -8.07 -3.27
N ILE A 276 -10.69 -9.31 -2.81
CA ILE A 276 -11.37 -10.47 -3.40
C ILE A 276 -12.89 -10.29 -3.36
N MET A 277 -13.43 -9.92 -2.20
CA MET A 277 -14.88 -9.77 -2.00
C MET A 277 -15.48 -8.62 -2.80
N LEU A 278 -14.73 -7.54 -2.97
CA LEU A 278 -15.16 -6.35 -3.70
C LEU A 278 -14.67 -6.36 -5.15
N GLY A 279 -14.08 -7.46 -5.66
CA GLY A 279 -13.41 -7.49 -6.97
C GLY A 279 -14.30 -7.05 -8.14
N SER A 280 -15.62 -7.19 -8.00
CA SER A 280 -16.59 -6.65 -8.97
C SER A 280 -16.62 -5.11 -8.99
N ASN A 281 -16.44 -4.46 -7.83
CA ASN A 281 -16.32 -3.01 -7.70
C ASN A 281 -14.85 -2.59 -7.57
N ILE A 282 -14.19 -2.40 -8.71
CA ILE A 282 -12.74 -2.09 -8.79
C ILE A 282 -12.34 -0.88 -7.94
N VAL A 283 -13.14 0.18 -7.93
CA VAL A 283 -12.82 1.40 -7.15
C VAL A 283 -12.83 1.12 -5.65
N SER A 284 -13.75 0.28 -5.17
CA SER A 284 -13.78 -0.11 -3.76
C SER A 284 -12.70 -1.15 -3.48
N ALA A 285 -12.52 -2.15 -4.34
CA ALA A 285 -11.48 -3.16 -4.20
C ALA A 285 -10.08 -2.54 -4.09
N SER A 286 -9.75 -1.58 -4.97
CA SER A 286 -8.44 -0.92 -4.98
C SER A 286 -8.20 -0.05 -3.74
N ARG A 287 -9.26 0.49 -3.11
CA ARG A 287 -9.17 1.30 -1.88
C ARG A 287 -9.10 0.46 -0.60
N PHE A 288 -9.97 -0.54 -0.47
CA PHE A 288 -10.02 -1.41 0.72
C PHE A 288 -8.91 -2.47 0.71
N GLY A 289 -8.55 -2.97 -0.47
CA GLY A 289 -7.52 -3.97 -0.70
C GLY A 289 -6.18 -3.41 -1.16
N PHE A 290 -5.91 -2.13 -0.86
CA PHE A 290 -4.84 -1.40 -1.51
C PHE A 290 -3.45 -2.01 -1.27
N TRP A 291 -3.15 -2.49 -0.05
CA TRP A 291 -1.85 -3.10 0.26
C TRP A 291 -1.61 -4.37 -0.55
N SER A 292 -2.63 -5.22 -0.64
CA SER A 292 -2.57 -6.48 -1.37
C SER A 292 -2.53 -6.28 -2.88
N TYR A 293 -3.12 -5.19 -3.39
CA TYR A 293 -3.19 -4.91 -4.82
C TYR A 293 -1.97 -4.12 -5.33
N TYR A 294 -1.80 -2.86 -4.88
CA TYR A 294 -0.74 -1.97 -5.37
C TYR A 294 0.66 -2.35 -4.88
N PHE A 295 0.74 -2.97 -3.70
CA PHE A 295 1.98 -3.46 -3.10
C PHE A 295 2.02 -4.99 -3.04
N SER A 296 1.37 -5.66 -3.98
CA SER A 296 1.32 -7.13 -4.09
C SER A 296 2.70 -7.78 -4.07
N ILE A 297 3.59 -7.35 -4.97
CA ILE A 297 4.95 -7.89 -5.08
C ILE A 297 5.74 -7.68 -3.78
N PRO A 298 5.83 -6.45 -3.21
CA PRO A 298 6.44 -6.27 -1.90
C PRO A 298 5.86 -7.12 -0.78
N SER A 299 4.54 -7.20 -0.70
CA SER A 299 3.85 -7.96 0.34
C SER A 299 4.16 -9.45 0.23
N LEU A 300 4.13 -10.01 -0.99
CA LEU A 300 4.44 -11.41 -1.26
C LEU A 300 5.88 -11.74 -0.84
N VAL A 301 6.84 -10.90 -1.21
CA VAL A 301 8.25 -11.07 -0.85
C VAL A 301 8.44 -11.05 0.66
N ILE A 302 7.87 -10.07 1.36
CA ILE A 302 7.96 -9.99 2.83
C ILE A 302 7.39 -11.26 3.48
N LEU A 303 6.22 -11.70 3.04
CA LEU A 303 5.56 -12.89 3.59
C LEU A 303 6.36 -14.17 3.31
N LEU A 304 6.90 -14.33 2.10
CA LEU A 304 7.76 -15.46 1.75
C LEU A 304 9.03 -15.52 2.61
N TYR A 305 9.68 -14.37 2.84
CA TYR A 305 10.85 -14.29 3.70
C TYR A 305 10.56 -14.84 5.10
N TYR A 306 9.44 -14.43 5.71
CA TYR A 306 9.04 -14.94 7.02
C TYR A 306 8.60 -16.40 6.98
N CYS A 307 7.91 -16.84 5.92
CA CYS A 307 7.54 -18.25 5.77
C CYS A 307 8.76 -19.17 5.63
N LEU A 308 9.77 -18.76 4.86
CA LEU A 308 11.01 -19.55 4.68
C LEU A 308 11.83 -19.63 5.96
N ASN A 309 11.85 -18.57 6.77
CA ASN A 309 12.54 -18.60 8.07
C ASN A 309 11.88 -19.59 9.05
N LEU A 310 10.57 -19.83 8.96
CA LEU A 310 9.92 -20.89 9.77
C LEU A 310 10.47 -22.29 9.49
N VAL A 311 10.97 -22.54 8.28
CA VAL A 311 11.52 -23.84 7.88
C VAL A 311 12.92 -24.05 8.45
N LYS A 312 13.66 -22.96 8.68
CA LYS A 312 15.04 -23.01 9.20
C LYS A 312 15.12 -23.16 10.72
N ASP A 313 14.05 -22.83 11.44
CA ASP A 313 13.97 -22.93 12.90
C ASP A 313 13.51 -24.33 13.39
N LYS A 314 13.47 -25.33 12.48
CA LYS A 314 13.23 -26.75 12.79
C LYS A 314 14.49 -27.56 12.57
#